data_AF-L0HJD9-F1
#
_entry.id   AF-L0HJD9-F1
#
_cell.length_a   1.000
_cell.length_b   1.000
_cell.length_c   1.000
_cell.angle_alpha   90.00
_cell.angle_beta   90.00
_cell.angle_gamma   90.00
#
_symmetry.space_group_name_H-M   'P 1'
#
loop_
_entity.id
_entity.type
_entity.pdbx_description
1 polymer ?
#
loop_
_entity_poly.entity_id
_entity_poly.type
_entity_poly.pdbx_seq_one_letter_code
_entity_poly.pdbx_strand_id
1 'polypeptide(L)'
;MEPENAMQPVATVTGLYRGKFSGLEPLTPDKPLTPEEVRRNPIFYELALHPKQGDENLIIDVIYDNLAPIRLRDLYRGTDIPRNVQFWPDWFDIPPYQEMRDIDGRRVYPRAPGKHTVQIRTGRRKWAQMGRVRDFSPENGGYTSPVFEVLIAQGVAADD
;
A
#
# COMPACT_ATOMS: atom_id res chain seq x y z
N MET A 1 -6.54 36.12 -8.87
CA MET A 1 -7.18 35.11 -8.01
C MET A 1 -6.83 33.77 -8.61
N GLU A 2 -5.82 33.10 -8.09
CA GLU A 2 -5.48 31.75 -8.55
C GLU A 2 -6.54 30.77 -8.03
N PRO A 3 -7.03 29.84 -8.86
CA PRO A 3 -7.92 28.79 -8.40
C PRO A 3 -7.07 27.68 -7.77
N GLU A 4 -6.38 27.94 -6.66
CA GLU A 4 -5.43 26.99 -6.06
C GLU A 4 -5.92 26.40 -4.73
N ASN A 5 -7.13 25.85 -4.76
CA ASN A 5 -7.52 24.82 -3.80
C ASN A 5 -8.06 23.61 -4.55
N ALA A 6 -7.36 23.20 -5.61
CA ALA A 6 -7.44 21.81 -6.03
C ALA A 6 -7.12 20.99 -4.77
N MET A 7 -8.08 20.18 -4.33
CA MET A 7 -7.99 19.40 -3.11
C MET A 7 -6.87 18.38 -3.28
N GLN A 8 -5.64 18.80 -2.97
CA GLN A 8 -4.44 18.00 -3.20
C GLN A 8 -4.36 16.86 -2.17
N PRO A 9 -3.87 15.68 -2.58
CA PRO A 9 -3.60 14.58 -1.67
C PRO A 9 -2.68 15.01 -0.52
N VAL A 10 -2.94 14.51 0.69
CA VAL A 10 -2.00 14.71 1.81
C VAL A 10 -0.79 13.80 1.74
N ALA A 11 -0.93 12.65 1.06
CA ALA A 11 0.14 11.74 0.75
C ALA A 11 -0.19 11.01 -0.56
N THR A 12 0.81 10.83 -1.41
CA THR A 12 0.71 10.01 -2.63
C THR A 12 1.63 8.81 -2.51
N VAL A 13 1.31 7.73 -3.23
CA VAL A 13 2.14 6.52 -3.29
C VAL A 13 2.91 6.54 -4.61
N THR A 14 4.23 6.56 -4.51
CA THR A 14 5.13 6.75 -5.65
C THR A 14 5.72 5.45 -6.18
N GLY A 15 5.75 4.39 -5.37
CA GLY A 15 6.28 3.10 -5.79
C GLY A 15 6.07 1.99 -4.77
N LEU A 16 6.23 0.76 -5.25
CA LEU A 16 6.34 -0.45 -4.44
C LEU A 16 7.76 -1.00 -4.52
N TYR A 17 8.20 -1.61 -3.43
CA TYR A 17 9.57 -2.10 -3.27
C TYR A 17 9.59 -3.40 -2.48
N ARG A 18 10.58 -4.24 -2.77
CA ARG A 18 10.95 -5.36 -1.88
C ARG A 18 12.17 -4.99 -1.04
N GLY A 19 12.21 -5.52 0.17
CA GLY A 19 13.40 -5.46 1.01
C GLY A 19 14.47 -6.43 0.53
N LYS A 20 15.71 -5.95 0.41
CA LYS A 20 16.94 -6.72 0.23
C LYS A 20 17.92 -6.35 1.32
N PHE A 21 18.97 -7.16 1.48
CA PHE A 21 20.08 -6.82 2.38
C PHE A 21 20.71 -5.47 2.05
N SER A 22 20.78 -5.10 0.77
CA SER A 22 21.34 -3.83 0.28
C SER A 22 20.36 -2.65 0.35
N GLY A 23 19.13 -2.83 0.83
CA GLY A 23 18.10 -1.79 0.90
C GLY A 23 16.82 -2.14 0.13
N LEU A 24 16.09 -1.12 -0.32
CA LEU A 24 14.85 -1.29 -1.07
C LEU A 24 15.11 -1.39 -2.57
N GLU A 25 14.54 -2.41 -3.21
CA GLU A 25 14.56 -2.57 -4.66
C GLU A 25 13.15 -2.38 -5.23
N PRO A 26 12.96 -1.57 -6.29
CA PRO A 26 11.66 -1.41 -6.94
C PRO A 26 11.05 -2.76 -7.33
N LEU A 27 9.77 -2.90 -7.06
CA LEU A 27 8.99 -4.08 -7.39
C LEU A 27 8.23 -3.85 -8.70
N THR A 28 8.63 -4.58 -9.73
CA THR A 28 8.11 -4.47 -11.09
C THR A 28 7.92 -5.86 -11.71
N PRO A 29 7.07 -6.01 -12.75
CA PRO A 29 6.82 -7.31 -13.36
C PRO A 29 8.04 -8.01 -13.94
N ASP A 30 9.05 -7.28 -14.40
CA ASP A 30 10.32 -7.82 -14.92
C ASP A 30 11.20 -8.44 -13.83
N LYS A 31 10.91 -8.16 -12.55
CA LYS A 31 11.64 -8.70 -11.42
C LYS A 31 10.67 -9.40 -10.45
N PRO A 32 10.23 -10.62 -10.77
CA PRO A 32 9.24 -11.32 -9.94
C PRO A 32 9.71 -11.57 -8.51
N LEU A 33 8.77 -11.65 -7.58
CA LEU A 33 8.99 -12.17 -6.24
C LEU A 33 9.14 -13.68 -6.29
N THR A 34 10.07 -14.22 -5.52
CA THR A 34 10.11 -15.66 -5.27
C THR A 34 9.03 -16.07 -4.27
N PRO A 35 8.56 -17.32 -4.28
CA PRO A 35 7.64 -17.81 -3.24
C PRO A 35 8.16 -17.62 -1.82
N GLU A 36 9.49 -17.64 -1.64
CA GLU A 36 10.09 -17.43 -0.33
C GLU A 36 10.05 -15.98 0.12
N GLU A 37 10.28 -15.04 -0.80
CA GLU A 37 10.10 -13.61 -0.53
C GLU A 37 8.65 -13.31 -0.15
N VAL A 38 7.68 -13.89 -0.86
CA VAL A 38 6.25 -13.75 -0.58
C VAL A 38 5.87 -14.28 0.82
N ARG A 39 6.55 -15.31 1.31
CA ARG A 39 6.25 -15.90 2.62
C ARG A 39 6.83 -15.11 3.78
N ARG A 40 8.03 -14.55 3.62
CA ARG A 40 8.84 -14.03 4.73
C ARG A 40 8.96 -12.52 4.75
N ASN A 41 8.82 -11.85 3.61
CA ASN A 41 9.17 -10.45 3.48
C ASN A 41 7.92 -9.60 3.24
N PRO A 42 7.80 -8.45 3.92
CA PRO A 42 6.77 -7.50 3.60
C PRO A 42 7.07 -6.78 2.27
N ILE A 43 6.04 -6.21 1.67
CA ILE A 43 6.14 -5.29 0.54
C ILE A 43 6.12 -3.87 1.07
N PHE A 44 7.11 -3.09 0.66
CA PHE A 44 7.23 -1.69 1.04
C PHE A 44 6.56 -0.80 -0.01
N TYR A 45 6.01 0.32 0.44
CA TYR A 45 5.52 1.37 -0.42
C TYR A 45 6.08 2.71 0.06
N GLU A 46 6.39 3.59 -0.89
CA GLU A 46 6.88 4.94 -0.59
C GLU A 46 5.73 5.93 -0.58
N LEU A 47 5.63 6.68 0.50
CA LEU A 47 4.73 7.83 0.63
C LEU A 47 5.48 9.11 0.33
N ALA A 48 5.05 9.85 -0.69
CA ALA A 48 5.42 11.25 -0.89
C ALA A 48 4.37 12.13 -0.20
N LEU A 49 4.81 12.83 0.85
CA LEU A 49 3.99 13.60 1.77
C LEU A 49 3.87 15.04 1.28
N HIS A 50 2.66 15.60 1.37
CA HIS A 50 2.40 16.94 0.90
C HIS A 50 3.23 17.98 1.68
N PRO A 51 3.92 18.93 1.05
CA PRO A 51 4.84 19.83 1.77
C PRO A 51 4.14 20.73 2.81
N LYS A 52 2.92 21.18 2.54
CA LYS A 52 2.13 22.05 3.46
C LYS A 52 1.10 21.31 4.33
N GLN A 53 0.77 20.06 3.99
CA GLN A 53 -0.31 19.30 4.61
C GLN A 53 0.17 17.93 5.10
N GLY A 54 1.47 17.66 4.96
CA GLY A 54 2.06 16.39 5.32
C GLY A 54 1.97 16.16 6.81
N ASP A 55 1.93 17.20 7.63
CA ASP A 55 1.84 17.04 9.09
C ASP A 55 0.52 16.42 9.59
N GLU A 56 -0.41 16.13 8.69
CA GLU A 56 -1.62 15.36 8.98
C GLU A 56 -1.33 13.89 9.28
N ASN A 57 -2.16 13.30 10.16
CA ASN A 57 -2.17 11.86 10.39
C ASN A 57 -2.82 11.15 9.20
N LEU A 58 -2.37 9.94 8.88
CA LEU A 58 -2.80 9.20 7.68
C LEU A 58 -3.62 7.95 8.02
N ILE A 59 -4.64 7.70 7.21
CA ILE A 59 -5.28 6.39 7.07
C ILE A 59 -4.85 5.77 5.75
N ILE A 60 -4.65 4.45 5.74
CA ILE A 60 -4.12 3.73 4.58
C ILE A 60 -4.85 2.40 4.41
N ASP A 61 -5.38 2.16 3.21
CA ASP A 61 -5.92 0.87 2.79
C ASP A 61 -5.10 0.31 1.63
N VAL A 62 -4.92 -1.01 1.62
CA VAL A 62 -4.38 -1.76 0.48
C VAL A 62 -5.49 -2.58 -0.15
N ILE A 63 -5.61 -2.50 -1.47
CA ILE A 63 -6.47 -3.36 -2.29
C ILE A 63 -5.52 -4.29 -3.03
N TYR A 64 -5.56 -5.57 -2.66
CA TYR A 64 -4.74 -6.62 -3.26
C TYR A 64 -5.63 -7.49 -4.16
N ASP A 65 -5.33 -7.53 -5.46
CA ASP A 65 -6.22 -8.09 -6.48
C ASP A 65 -7.64 -7.53 -6.37
N ASN A 66 -8.63 -8.41 -6.38
CA ASN A 66 -10.04 -8.09 -6.23
C ASN A 66 -10.52 -8.30 -4.79
N LEU A 67 -9.61 -8.38 -3.81
CA LEU A 67 -9.98 -8.52 -2.40
C LEU A 67 -10.63 -7.25 -1.86
N ALA A 68 -11.45 -7.42 -0.83
CA ALA A 68 -11.93 -6.29 -0.05
C ALA A 68 -10.73 -5.48 0.50
N PRO A 69 -10.83 -4.13 0.58
CA PRO A 69 -9.75 -3.30 1.08
C PRO A 69 -9.26 -3.74 2.46
N ILE A 70 -7.96 -3.96 2.57
CA ILE A 70 -7.27 -4.33 3.80
C ILE A 70 -6.84 -3.04 4.49
N ARG A 71 -7.41 -2.81 5.68
CA ARG A 71 -7.07 -1.68 6.52
C ARG A 71 -5.66 -1.86 7.12
N LEU A 72 -4.73 -0.99 6.75
CA LEU A 72 -3.43 -0.88 7.43
C LEU A 72 -3.53 -0.03 8.69
N ARG A 73 -2.47 -0.05 9.50
CA ARG A 73 -2.34 0.82 10.68
C ARG A 73 -2.44 2.29 10.28
N ASP A 74 -3.15 3.09 11.09
CA ASP A 74 -3.13 4.54 10.94
C ASP A 74 -1.70 5.05 11.25
N LEU A 75 -1.16 5.99 10.47
CA LEU A 75 0.15 6.57 10.72
C LEU A 75 0.01 7.95 11.37
N TYR A 76 0.59 8.12 12.55
CA TYR A 76 0.54 9.39 13.27
C TYR A 76 1.81 10.21 13.07
N ARG A 77 1.64 11.48 12.68
CA ARG A 77 2.75 12.42 12.51
C ARG A 77 3.39 12.74 13.87
N GLY A 78 4.72 12.70 13.90
CA GLY A 78 5.54 12.88 15.09
C GLY A 78 5.70 11.62 15.95
N THR A 79 5.01 10.52 15.61
CA THR A 79 5.13 9.24 16.32
C THR A 79 5.57 8.13 15.37
N ASP A 80 4.77 7.84 14.35
CA ASP A 80 5.11 6.85 13.33
C ASP A 80 5.91 7.47 12.20
N ILE A 81 5.50 8.68 11.76
CA ILE A 81 6.20 9.43 10.71
C ILE A 81 6.87 10.65 11.36
N PRO A 82 8.19 10.84 11.28
CA PRO A 82 8.86 12.03 11.79
C PRO A 82 8.27 13.32 11.20
N ARG A 83 8.38 14.45 11.92
CA ARG A 83 7.97 15.76 11.38
C ARG A 83 8.93 16.22 10.29
N ASN A 84 8.43 17.01 9.34
CA ASN A 84 9.22 17.65 8.28
C ASN A 84 9.93 16.69 7.30
N VAL A 85 9.58 15.40 7.26
CA VAL A 85 10.03 14.50 6.19
C VAL A 85 9.08 14.58 5.01
N GLN A 86 9.65 14.59 3.81
CA GLN A 86 8.89 14.62 2.56
C GLN A 86 8.56 13.20 2.06
N PHE A 87 9.41 12.22 2.37
CA PHE A 87 9.25 10.84 1.96
C PHE A 87 9.25 9.92 3.17
N TRP A 88 8.40 8.90 3.16
CA TRP A 88 8.34 7.91 4.23
C TRP A 88 8.02 6.52 3.68
N PRO A 89 8.85 5.51 3.97
CA PRO A 89 8.52 4.13 3.64
C PRO A 89 7.58 3.55 4.71
N ASP A 90 6.57 2.82 4.27
CA ASP A 90 5.78 1.93 5.13
C ASP A 90 5.54 0.60 4.38
N TRP A 91 4.86 -0.36 5.00
CA TRP A 91 4.79 -1.71 4.47
C TRP A 91 3.47 -2.44 4.73
N PHE A 92 3.25 -3.52 3.97
CA PHE A 92 2.18 -4.47 4.19
C PHE A 92 2.62 -5.89 3.83
N ASP A 93 1.96 -6.90 4.41
CA ASP A 93 2.17 -8.30 4.03
C ASP A 93 1.20 -8.71 2.92
N ILE A 94 1.68 -9.54 1.98
CA ILE A 94 0.78 -10.20 1.03
C ILE A 94 -0.16 -11.12 1.83
N PRO A 95 -1.49 -11.06 1.63
CA PRO A 95 -2.45 -11.82 2.43
C PRO A 95 -2.12 -13.33 2.45
N PRO A 96 -2.30 -14.03 3.59
CA PRO A 96 -1.88 -15.42 3.73
C PRO A 96 -2.72 -16.39 2.89
N TYR A 97 -2.22 -17.62 2.72
CA TYR A 97 -2.92 -18.76 2.10
C TYR A 97 -4.05 -19.32 2.98
N GLN A 98 -4.96 -18.47 3.45
CA GLN A 98 -6.22 -18.93 4.02
C GLN A 98 -7.28 -18.97 2.90
N GLU A 99 -8.38 -19.70 3.07
CA GLU A 99 -9.48 -19.64 2.09
C GLU A 99 -10.02 -18.20 2.06
N MET A 100 -9.53 -17.41 1.10
CA MET A 100 -9.94 -16.04 0.88
C MET A 100 -10.91 -15.99 -0.29
N ARG A 101 -11.88 -15.09 -0.18
CA ARG A 101 -12.83 -14.79 -1.24
C ARG A 101 -12.67 -13.35 -1.67
N ASP A 102 -12.70 -13.11 -2.97
CA ASP A 102 -12.78 -11.77 -3.52
C ASP A 102 -14.17 -11.15 -3.29
N ILE A 103 -14.35 -9.90 -3.72
CA ILE A 103 -15.62 -9.17 -3.57
C ILE A 103 -16.81 -9.85 -4.31
N ASP A 104 -16.52 -10.71 -5.29
CA ASP A 104 -17.51 -11.49 -6.03
C ASP A 104 -17.76 -12.88 -5.42
N GLY A 105 -17.09 -13.20 -4.31
CA GLY A 105 -17.21 -14.47 -3.60
C GLY A 105 -16.37 -15.62 -4.19
N ARG A 106 -15.51 -15.35 -5.18
CA ARG A 106 -14.63 -16.34 -5.81
C ARG A 106 -13.41 -16.62 -4.94
N ARG A 107 -12.97 -17.88 -4.91
CA ARG A 107 -11.74 -18.27 -4.22
C ARG A 107 -10.54 -17.61 -4.89
N VAL A 108 -9.68 -17.00 -4.09
CA VAL A 108 -8.44 -16.38 -4.55
C VAL A 108 -7.26 -16.85 -3.72
N TYR A 109 -6.07 -16.81 -4.33
CA TYR A 109 -4.82 -17.28 -3.75
C TYR A 109 -3.76 -16.17 -3.82
N PRO A 110 -3.73 -15.25 -2.85
CA PRO A 110 -2.93 -14.02 -2.96
C PRO A 110 -1.42 -14.22 -3.03
N ARG A 111 -0.94 -15.41 -2.66
CA ARG A 111 0.49 -15.77 -2.67
C ARG A 111 0.86 -16.75 -3.79
N ALA A 112 -0.10 -17.14 -4.62
CA ALA A 112 0.12 -18.11 -5.69
C ALA A 112 1.04 -17.52 -6.77
N PRO A 113 1.77 -18.35 -7.53
CA PRO A 113 2.45 -17.89 -8.73
C PRO A 113 1.49 -17.24 -9.72
N GLY A 114 1.89 -16.10 -10.27
CA GLY A 114 1.06 -15.34 -11.21
C GLY A 114 1.19 -13.85 -11.05
N LYS A 115 0.41 -13.13 -11.87
CA LYS A 115 0.30 -11.68 -11.83
C LYS A 115 -0.73 -11.29 -10.78
N HIS A 116 -0.31 -10.39 -9.89
CA HIS A 116 -1.13 -9.78 -8.87
C HIS A 116 -1.16 -8.28 -9.06
N THR A 117 -2.19 -7.64 -8.52
CA THR A 117 -2.38 -6.20 -8.59
C THR A 117 -2.48 -5.61 -7.20
N VAL A 118 -1.93 -4.42 -7.02
CA VAL A 118 -1.96 -3.69 -5.76
C VAL A 118 -2.36 -2.25 -6.03
N GLN A 119 -3.37 -1.77 -5.32
CA GLN A 119 -3.66 -0.35 -5.20
C GLN A 119 -3.62 0.07 -3.74
N ILE A 120 -3.15 1.28 -3.49
CA ILE A 120 -3.07 1.83 -2.15
C ILE A 120 -3.87 3.12 -2.11
N ARG A 121 -4.71 3.24 -1.08
CA ARG A 121 -5.48 4.45 -0.81
C ARG A 121 -4.95 5.13 0.43
N THR A 122 -4.76 6.43 0.35
CA THR A 122 -4.30 7.28 1.45
C THR A 122 -5.32 8.39 1.68
N GLY A 123 -5.42 8.88 2.92
CA GLY A 123 -6.26 10.03 3.26
C GLY A 123 -5.96 10.56 4.64
N ARG A 124 -6.48 11.74 4.99
CA ARG A 124 -6.29 12.28 6.34
C ARG A 124 -7.09 11.46 7.35
N ARG A 125 -6.50 11.24 8.51
CA ARG A 125 -7.20 10.65 9.65
C ARG A 125 -7.98 11.74 10.39
N LYS A 126 -9.30 11.78 10.24
CA LYS A 126 -10.16 12.69 11.02
C LYS A 126 -10.35 12.18 12.46
N TRP A 127 -10.18 13.05 13.44
CA TRP A 127 -10.52 12.75 14.85
C TRP A 127 -11.99 12.33 15.01
N ALA A 128 -12.90 12.96 14.24
CA ALA A 128 -14.33 12.65 14.21
C ALA A 128 -14.70 11.28 13.59
N GLN A 129 -13.71 10.52 13.09
CA GLN A 129 -13.90 9.20 12.50
C GLN A 129 -13.46 8.03 13.41
N MET A 130 -13.22 8.28 14.70
CA MET A 130 -13.06 7.19 15.67
C MET A 130 -14.33 6.31 15.67
N GLY A 131 -14.26 5.16 14.98
CA GLY A 131 -15.35 4.18 14.85
C GLY A 131 -16.21 4.28 13.58
N ARG A 132 -15.92 5.17 12.63
CA ARG A 132 -16.69 5.33 11.36
C ARG A 132 -15.93 4.82 10.13
N VAL A 133 -16.65 4.69 9.01
CA VAL A 133 -16.11 4.39 7.67
C VAL A 133 -14.96 5.34 7.34
N ARG A 134 -13.84 4.80 6.86
CA ARG A 134 -12.67 5.56 6.40
C ARG A 134 -13.02 6.37 5.15
N ASP A 135 -12.58 7.63 5.11
CA ASP A 135 -12.89 8.59 4.05
C ASP A 135 -11.66 8.88 3.20
N PHE A 136 -11.63 8.32 1.99
CA PHE A 136 -10.56 8.53 1.01
C PHE A 136 -10.98 9.50 -0.10
N SER A 137 -12.00 10.33 0.14
CA SER A 137 -12.46 11.32 -0.82
C SER A 137 -11.41 12.42 -1.03
N PRO A 138 -11.37 13.07 -2.22
CA PRO A 138 -10.53 14.23 -2.46
C PRO A 138 -10.69 15.34 -1.41
N GLU A 139 -11.92 15.56 -0.91
CA GLU A 139 -12.25 16.53 0.13
C GLU A 139 -11.48 16.27 1.43
N ASN A 140 -11.18 14.99 1.72
CA ASN A 140 -10.35 14.58 2.84
C ASN A 140 -8.85 14.47 2.51
N GLY A 141 -8.41 15.07 1.40
CA GLY A 141 -7.04 14.92 0.89
C GLY A 141 -6.74 13.48 0.48
N GLY A 142 -7.76 12.74 0.08
CA GLY A 142 -7.66 11.35 -0.31
C GLY A 142 -6.96 11.15 -1.65
N TYR A 143 -6.30 10.01 -1.80
CA TYR A 143 -5.63 9.59 -3.02
C TYR A 143 -5.74 8.08 -3.18
N THR A 144 -5.84 7.64 -4.43
CA THR A 144 -5.75 6.24 -4.83
C THR A 144 -4.61 6.11 -5.83
N SER A 145 -3.68 5.22 -5.57
CA SER A 145 -2.54 5.00 -6.45
C SER A 145 -2.97 4.43 -7.80
N PRO A 146 -2.11 4.56 -8.83
CA PRO A 146 -2.15 3.64 -9.97
C PRO A 146 -2.17 2.18 -9.50
N VAL A 147 -2.65 1.30 -10.37
CA VAL A 147 -2.52 -0.14 -10.16
C VAL A 147 -1.05 -0.51 -10.35
N PHE A 148 -0.43 -1.02 -9.29
CA PHE A 148 0.88 -1.64 -9.38
C PHE A 148 0.72 -3.13 -9.72
N GLU A 149 1.57 -3.63 -10.59
CA GLU A 149 1.60 -5.03 -10.97
C GLU A 149 2.78 -5.73 -10.30
N VAL A 150 2.49 -6.82 -9.60
CA VAL A 150 3.48 -7.66 -8.93
C VAL A 150 3.42 -9.03 -9.56
N LEU A 151 4.57 -9.57 -9.97
CA LEU A 151 4.67 -10.93 -10.48
C LEU A 151 5.23 -11.84 -9.39
N ILE A 152 4.56 -12.94 -9.08
CA ILE A 152 5.09 -14.02 -8.23
C ILE A 152 5.55 -15.15 -9.15
N ALA A 153 6.83 -15.50 -9.07
CA ALA A 153 7.41 -16.58 -9.86
C ALA A 153 6.80 -17.94 -9.49
N GLN A 154 6.78 -18.87 -10.45
CA GLN A 154 6.56 -20.27 -10.12
C GLN A 154 7.67 -20.73 -9.17
N GLY A 155 7.29 -21.45 -8.11
CA GLY A 155 8.27 -22.12 -7.29
C GLY A 155 8.94 -23.20 -8.12
N VAL A 156 10.25 -23.11 -8.29
CA VAL A 156 11.03 -24.29 -8.58
C VAL A 156 10.88 -25.17 -7.34
N ALA A 157 10.34 -26.38 -7.49
CA ALA A 157 10.58 -27.40 -6.50
C ALA A 157 12.10 -27.46 -6.34
N ALA A 158 12.60 -27.11 -5.15
CA ALA A 158 13.95 -27.50 -4.80
C ALA A 158 13.90 -29.02 -4.77
N ASP A 159 14.42 -29.65 -5.82
CA ASP A 159 14.87 -31.04 -5.74
C ASP A 159 15.97 -31.06 -4.67
N ASP A 160 15.62 -31.51 -3.47
CA ASP A 160 16.54 -32.07 -2.47
C ASP A 160 16.37 -33.59 -2.47
#